data_AF-A0A538RPT4-F1
#
_entry.id   AF-A0A538RPT4-F1
#
_cell.length_a   1.000
_cell.length_b   1.000
_cell.length_c   1.000
_cell.angle_alpha   90.00
_cell.angle_beta   90.00
_cell.angle_gamma   90.00
#
_symmetry.space_group_name_H-M   'P 1'
#
loop_
_entity.id
_entity.type
_entity.pdbx_description
1 polymer ?
#
loop_
_entity_poly.entity_id
_entity_poly.type
_entity_poly.pdbx_seq_one_letter_code
_entity_poly.pdbx_strand_id
1 'polypeptide(L)'
;QVGETVLEQLKLDLKAEQEMLALLSDGVVHCTKVTDFTTRHMLEDMAKDVDQHIDWIETQLETIKQVGIENYLAEQIKKES
;
A
#
# COMPACT_ATOMS: atom_id res chain seq x y z
N GLN A 1 3.23 -0.42 14.80
CA GLN A 1 4.36 -1.31 15.14
C GLN A 1 5.39 -1.18 14.03
N VAL A 2 6.66 -1.49 14.30
CA VAL A 2 7.72 -1.48 13.27
C VAL A 2 8.10 -2.94 13.01
N GLY A 3 8.18 -3.33 11.74
CA GLY A 3 8.60 -4.69 11.36
C GLY A 3 10.11 -4.86 11.49
N GLU A 4 10.54 -6.01 12.02
CA GLU A 4 11.95 -6.33 12.25
C GLU A 4 12.58 -7.09 11.07
N THR A 5 11.74 -7.68 10.22
CA THR A 5 12.14 -8.32 8.97
C THR A 5 11.42 -7.69 7.78
N VAL A 6 11.98 -7.81 6.56
CA VAL A 6 11.34 -7.30 5.33
C VAL A 6 9.95 -7.90 5.13
N LEU A 7 9.77 -9.19 5.47
CA LEU A 7 8.45 -9.83 5.38
C LEU A 7 7.45 -9.24 6.38
N GLU A 8 7.88 -8.91 7.59
CA GLU A 8 7.02 -8.23 8.57
C GLU A 8 6.71 -6.80 8.16
N GLN A 9 7.69 -6.07 7.63
CA GLN A 9 7.50 -4.72 7.10
C GLN A 9 6.44 -4.72 6.01
N LEU A 10 6.58 -5.54 4.97
CA LEU A 10 5.59 -5.65 3.89
C LEU A 10 4.18 -6.00 4.39
N LYS A 11 4.05 -6.90 5.39
CA LYS A 11 2.74 -7.24 5.96
C LYS A 11 2.12 -6.12 6.78
N LEU A 12 2.94 -5.39 7.53
CA LEU A 12 2.49 -4.24 8.31
C LEU A 12 2.11 -3.09 7.39
N ASP A 13 2.88 -2.86 6.32
CA ASP A 13 2.60 -1.85 5.31
C ASP A 13 1.31 -2.20 4.56
N LEU A 14 1.11 -3.45 4.14
CA LEU A 14 -0.15 -3.89 3.51
C LEU A 14 -1.36 -3.59 4.39
N LYS A 15 -1.25 -3.89 5.69
CA LYS A 15 -2.32 -3.60 6.63
C LYS A 15 -2.57 -2.09 6.76
N ALA A 16 -1.51 -1.29 6.86
CA ALA A 16 -1.62 0.16 6.98
C ALA A 16 -2.26 0.78 5.72
N GLU A 17 -1.90 0.30 4.53
CA GLU A 17 -2.47 0.77 3.27
C GLU A 17 -3.95 0.38 3.13
N GLN A 18 -4.33 -0.84 3.54
CA GLN A 18 -5.74 -1.25 3.59
C GLN A 18 -6.57 -0.39 4.55
N GLU A 19 -6.03 -0.05 5.72
CA GLU A 19 -6.66 0.86 6.68
C GLU A 19 -6.76 2.29 6.11
N MET A 20 -5.74 2.75 5.40
CA MET A 20 -5.73 4.06 4.72
C MET A 20 -6.78 4.11 3.61
N LEU A 21 -6.89 3.08 2.78
CA LEU A 21 -7.88 3.03 1.69
C LEU A 21 -9.31 3.11 2.22
N ALA A 22 -9.59 2.41 3.32
CA ALA A 22 -10.88 2.49 4.01
C ALA A 22 -11.14 3.92 4.53
N LEU A 23 -10.16 4.53 5.18
CA LEU A 23 -10.27 5.88 5.71
C LEU A 23 -10.50 6.93 4.60
N LEU A 24 -9.76 6.83 3.49
CA LEU A 24 -9.92 7.71 2.34
C LEU A 24 -11.30 7.55 1.70
N SER A 25 -11.79 6.31 1.60
CA SER A 25 -13.14 6.02 1.09
C SER A 25 -14.23 6.66 1.95
N ASP A 26 -14.12 6.56 3.27
CA ASP A 26 -15.02 7.23 4.21
C ASP A 26 -14.94 8.76 4.08
N GLY A 27 -13.73 9.30 3.90
CA GLY A 27 -13.48 10.71 3.64
C GLY A 27 -14.17 11.20 2.35
N VAL A 28 -14.06 10.46 1.26
CA VAL A 28 -14.76 10.75 -0.01
C VAL A 28 -16.27 10.79 0.19
N VAL A 29 -16.83 9.83 0.93
CA VAL A 29 -18.26 9.81 1.27
C VAL A 29 -18.65 11.03 2.11
N HIS A 30 -17.83 11.44 3.08
CA HIS A 30 -18.08 12.63 3.89
C HIS A 30 -18.06 13.92 3.05
N CYS A 31 -17.00 14.13 2.27
CA CYS A 31 -16.85 15.29 1.39
C CYS A 31 -18.03 15.42 0.41
N THR A 32 -18.53 14.28 -0.10
CA THR A 32 -19.73 14.26 -0.95
C THR A 32 -20.98 14.76 -0.23
N LYS A 33 -21.18 14.39 1.04
CA LYS A 33 -22.35 14.82 1.85
C LYS A 33 -22.34 16.33 2.14
N VAL A 34 -21.15 16.91 2.33
CA VAL A 34 -20.98 18.35 2.64
C VAL A 34 -20.67 19.19 1.38
N THR A 35 -20.79 18.60 0.20
CA THR A 35 -20.56 19.25 -1.11
C THR A 35 -19.15 19.84 -1.29
N ASP A 36 -18.15 19.31 -0.59
CA ASP A 36 -16.73 19.66 -0.77
C ASP A 36 -16.09 18.80 -1.87
N PHE A 37 -16.28 19.22 -3.11
CA PHE A 37 -15.81 18.44 -4.26
C PHE A 37 -14.30 18.57 -4.53
N THR A 38 -13.65 19.65 -4.06
CA THR A 38 -12.21 19.84 -4.23
C THR A 38 -11.44 18.88 -3.34
N THR A 39 -11.78 18.82 -2.05
CA THR A 39 -11.15 17.85 -1.14
C THR A 39 -11.50 16.43 -1.55
N ARG A 40 -12.75 16.16 -1.97
CA ARG A 40 -13.15 14.84 -2.48
C ARG A 40 -12.23 14.35 -3.59
N HIS A 41 -11.96 15.18 -4.60
CA HIS A 41 -11.12 14.78 -5.73
C HIS A 41 -9.68 14.47 -5.31
N MET A 42 -9.12 15.27 -4.39
CA MET A 42 -7.81 15.01 -3.80
C MET A 42 -7.77 13.66 -3.08
N LEU A 43 -8.80 13.34 -2.27
CA LEU A 43 -8.89 12.05 -1.58
C LEU A 43 -9.06 10.87 -2.55
N GLU A 44 -9.79 11.04 -3.65
CA GLU A 44 -9.94 10.03 -4.70
C GLU A 44 -8.60 9.74 -5.40
N ASP A 45 -7.78 10.75 -5.64
CA ASP A 45 -6.45 10.55 -6.24
C ASP A 45 -5.50 9.87 -5.25
N MET A 46 -5.51 10.27 -3.97
CA MET A 46 -4.75 9.56 -2.93
C MET A 46 -5.18 8.10 -2.79
N ALA A 47 -6.48 7.80 -2.93
CA ALA A 47 -6.98 6.43 -2.85
C ALA A 47 -6.46 5.55 -4.01
N LYS A 48 -6.26 6.12 -5.20
CA LYS A 48 -5.64 5.41 -6.33
C LYS A 48 -4.17 5.10 -6.06
N ASP A 49 -3.44 6.04 -5.47
CA ASP A 49 -2.02 5.82 -5.13
C ASP A 49 -1.89 4.71 -4.08
N VAL A 50 -2.76 4.70 -3.06
CA VAL A 50 -2.82 3.64 -2.04
C VAL A 50 -3.17 2.28 -2.68
N ASP A 51 -4.10 2.24 -3.63
CA ASP A 51 -4.45 0.99 -4.33
C ASP A 51 -3.25 0.44 -5.13
N GLN A 52 -2.47 1.31 -5.77
CA GLN A 52 -1.22 0.92 -6.45
C GLN A 52 -0.16 0.42 -5.46
N HIS A 53 -0.06 1.02 -4.27
CA HIS A 53 0.83 0.52 -3.22
C HIS A 53 0.41 -0.87 -2.75
N ILE A 54 -0.89 -1.11 -2.54
CA ILE A 54 -1.43 -2.42 -2.15
C ILE A 54 -1.05 -3.47 -3.20
N ASP A 55 -1.30 -3.21 -4.48
CA ASP A 55 -0.97 -4.14 -5.58
C ASP A 55 0.54 -4.47 -5.63
N TRP A 56 1.39 -3.44 -5.45
CA TRP A 56 2.83 -3.62 -5.41
C TRP A 56 3.26 -4.50 -4.24
N ILE A 57 2.73 -4.26 -3.03
CA ILE A 57 3.05 -5.02 -1.82
C ILE A 57 2.57 -6.47 -1.95
N GLU A 58 1.36 -6.69 -2.45
CA GLU A 58 0.82 -8.04 -2.68
C GLU A 58 1.66 -8.81 -3.69
N THR A 59 2.12 -8.14 -4.76
CA THR A 59 3.07 -8.70 -5.72
C THR A 59 4.39 -9.09 -5.05
N GLN A 60 4.93 -8.27 -4.14
CA GLN A 60 6.16 -8.61 -3.41
C GLN A 60 5.95 -9.83 -2.51
N LEU A 61 4.83 -9.89 -1.77
CA LEU A 61 4.50 -11.01 -0.88
C LEU A 61 4.32 -12.33 -1.65
N GLU A 62 3.64 -12.30 -2.79
CA GLU A 62 3.49 -13.47 -3.64
C GLU A 62 4.84 -13.86 -4.28
N THR A 63 5.67 -12.90 -4.68
CA THR A 63 7.03 -13.17 -5.16
C THR A 63 7.86 -13.89 -4.09
N ILE A 64 7.87 -13.39 -2.84
CA ILE A 64 8.55 -14.04 -1.71
C ILE A 64 8.07 -15.49 -1.53
N LYS A 65 6.77 -15.73 -1.66
CA LYS A 65 6.17 -17.07 -1.54
C LYS A 65 6.61 -18.00 -2.67
N GLN A 66 6.82 -17.49 -3.88
CA GLN A 66 7.23 -18.27 -5.04
C GLN A 66 8.73 -18.60 -5.02
N VAL A 67 9.59 -17.64 -4.64
CA VAL A 67 11.05 -17.79 -4.78
C VAL A 67 11.78 -18.03 -3.45
N GLY A 68 11.12 -17.82 -2.31
CA GLY A 68 11.74 -17.84 -0.98
C GLY A 68 12.33 -16.48 -0.59
N ILE A 69 12.37 -16.20 0.72
CA ILE A 69 12.79 -14.88 1.24
C ILE A 69 14.25 -14.58 0.94
N GLU A 70 15.14 -15.58 1.00
CA GLU A 70 16.57 -15.39 0.74
C GLU A 70 16.84 -14.95 -0.70
N ASN A 71 16.17 -15.57 -1.68
CA ASN A 71 16.29 -15.22 -3.09
C ASN A 71 15.69 -13.84 -3.38
N TYR A 72 14.55 -13.53 -2.79
CA TYR A 72 13.95 -12.20 -2.90
C TYR A 72 14.90 -11.12 -2.40
N LEU A 73 15.47 -11.29 -1.20
CA LEU A 73 16.41 -10.33 -0.61
C LEU A 73 17.69 -10.17 -1.43
N ALA A 74 18.20 -11.26 -2.04
CA ALA A 74 19.37 -11.19 -2.90
C ALA A 74 19.15 -10.31 -4.14
N GLU A 75 17.94 -10.30 -4.71
CA GLU A 75 17.58 -9.41 -5.82
C GLU A 75 17.49 -7.93 -5.39
N GLN A 76 17.07 -7.64 -4.15
CA GLN A 76 16.94 -6.25 -3.64
C GLN A 76 18.29 -5.54 -3.37
N ILE A 77 19.41 -6.26 -3.34
CA ILE A 77 20.74 -5.66 -3.13
C ILE A 77 21.26 -4.99 -4.41
N LYS A 78 20.75 -5.40 -5.57
CA LYS A 78 21.18 -4.85 -6.86
C LYS A 78 20.58 -3.45 -7.02
N LYS A 79 21.39 -2.49 -7.45
CA LYS A 79 20.86 -1.21 -7.93
C LYS A 79 20.14 -1.48 -9.25
N GLU A 80 18.87 -1.07 -9.35
CA GLU A 80 18.23 -0.90 -10.65
C GLU A 80 19.14 0.02 -11.50
N SER A 81 19.54 -0.49 -12.66
CA SER A 81 20.44 0.20 -13.59
C SER A 81 19.67 1.12 -14.52
#